data_AF-A0A2A1ZT47-F1
#
_entry.id   AF-A0A2A1ZT47-F1
#
_cell.length_a   1.000
_cell.length_b   1.000
_cell.length_c   1.000
_cell.angle_alpha   90.00
_cell.angle_beta   90.00
_cell.angle_gamma   90.00
#
_symmetry.space_group_name_H-M   'P 1'
#
loop_
_entity.id
_entity.type
_entity.pdbx_description
1 polymer ?
#
loop_
_entity_poly.entity_id
_entity_poly.type
_entity_poly.pdbx_seq_one_letter_code
_entity_poly.pdbx_strand_id
1 'polypeptide(L)'
;MKNFFGRVFNSEFLTFNEVLRLKVTIVTIFLFIFVILSIPTTSLSDFTSDINLLLPISFILLLLITIILLIINKNRTAMHFSIFTIISITIYYLGGSDYFYGFILFFVALTIIIFYQDIYTYLVYGGAITIYALIYINTNGSEIMGANSASLEISNLTYQSILLGFYIVFLIQFIMSDNIYENLNNEYVRMNKVLEKYHDLSMEHLKEILEKNNASFIYNNINFQQTISELSVFVNEFFEDDSADILEAVEFYFFIHDKDIDNIVEDKRLNVKTRKHANEFKKYLLNNRTEMVSMLFEFSTLFQDTEPFSDNRYEYNINNIFYNKVDKLLAMSIIYKFLRTEKTQYDKWGKITENFTHEQVTELFVSREFREFLTFEQVNFYLDNQELFDEYLT
;
A
#
# COMPACT_ATOMS: atom_id res chain seq x y z
N MET A 1 -5.19 -27.44 10.53
CA MET A 1 -6.40 -26.63 10.79
C MET A 1 -6.14 -25.41 11.67
N LYS A 2 -5.50 -25.51 12.85
CA LYS A 2 -5.14 -24.32 13.68
C LYS A 2 -4.34 -23.24 12.92
N ASN A 3 -3.38 -23.62 12.06
CA ASN A 3 -2.62 -22.67 11.22
C ASN A 3 -3.44 -22.00 10.10
N PHE A 4 -4.54 -22.60 9.64
CA PHE A 4 -5.37 -22.00 8.59
C PHE A 4 -6.26 -20.91 9.19
N PHE A 5 -7.00 -21.23 10.26
CA PHE A 5 -7.84 -20.24 10.94
C PHE A 5 -7.01 -19.09 11.52
N GLY A 6 -5.82 -19.36 12.08
CA GLY A 6 -4.91 -18.29 12.52
C GLY A 6 -4.47 -17.34 11.40
N ARG A 7 -4.23 -17.85 10.17
CA ARG A 7 -3.92 -17.03 9.00
C ARG A 7 -5.13 -16.25 8.46
N VAL A 8 -6.34 -16.79 8.62
CA VAL A 8 -7.58 -16.07 8.30
C VAL A 8 -7.79 -14.89 9.26
N PHE A 9 -7.56 -15.09 10.56
CA PHE A 9 -7.72 -14.03 11.56
C PHE A 9 -6.60 -12.98 11.52
N ASN A 10 -5.38 -13.38 11.13
CA ASN A 10 -4.22 -12.49 11.02
C ASN A 10 -3.90 -12.11 9.56
N SER A 11 -4.91 -12.02 8.69
CA SER A 11 -4.68 -11.79 7.25
C SER A 11 -4.05 -10.44 6.93
N GLU A 12 -4.07 -9.49 7.86
CA GLU A 12 -3.44 -8.17 7.75
C GLU A 12 -1.92 -8.25 7.57
N PHE A 13 -1.29 -9.32 8.05
CA PHE A 13 0.17 -9.51 7.96
C PHE A 13 0.59 -10.39 6.77
N LEU A 14 -0.35 -10.81 5.92
CA LEU A 14 -0.07 -11.68 4.78
C LEU A 14 0.20 -10.86 3.52
N THR A 15 1.14 -11.34 2.71
CA THR A 15 1.41 -10.73 1.40
C THR A 15 0.19 -10.90 0.47
N PHE A 16 0.04 -10.03 -0.54
CA PHE A 16 -1.08 -10.10 -1.50
C PHE A 16 -1.25 -11.49 -2.13
N ASN A 17 -0.15 -12.16 -2.45
CA ASN A 17 -0.17 -13.53 -3.00
C ASN A 17 -0.65 -14.58 -1.99
N GLU A 18 -0.35 -14.42 -0.70
CA GLU A 18 -0.82 -15.31 0.37
C GLU A 18 -2.30 -15.08 0.68
N VAL A 19 -2.74 -13.81 0.68
CA VAL A 19 -4.16 -13.46 0.79
C VAL A 19 -4.94 -14.06 -0.39
N LEU A 20 -4.44 -13.93 -1.62
CA LEU A 20 -5.06 -14.53 -2.79
C LEU A 20 -5.14 -16.06 -2.67
N ARG A 21 -4.05 -16.71 -2.22
CA ARG A 21 -4.04 -18.16 -1.97
C ARG A 21 -5.11 -18.57 -0.96
N LEU A 22 -5.26 -17.81 0.11
CA LEU A 22 -6.28 -18.02 1.13
C LEU A 22 -7.69 -17.92 0.53
N LYS A 23 -7.97 -16.84 -0.22
CA LYS A 23 -9.26 -16.64 -0.91
C LYS A 23 -9.59 -17.79 -1.85
N VAL A 24 -8.66 -18.18 -2.72
CA VAL A 24 -8.86 -19.30 -3.65
C VAL A 24 -9.07 -20.61 -2.90
N THR A 25 -8.37 -20.84 -1.79
CA THR A 25 -8.58 -22.04 -0.95
C THR A 25 -9.99 -22.07 -0.36
N ILE A 26 -10.48 -20.96 0.19
CA ILE A 26 -11.84 -20.85 0.75
C ILE A 26 -12.89 -21.13 -0.33
N VAL A 27 -12.76 -20.49 -1.50
CA VAL A 27 -13.68 -20.71 -2.63
C VAL A 27 -13.59 -22.16 -3.12
N THR A 28 -12.40 -22.76 -3.18
CA THR A 28 -12.24 -24.15 -3.61
C THR A 28 -12.93 -25.12 -2.65
N ILE A 29 -12.87 -24.89 -1.33
CA ILE A 29 -13.60 -25.69 -0.34
C ILE A 29 -15.11 -25.55 -0.55
N PHE A 30 -15.60 -24.33 -0.75
CA PHE A 30 -17.01 -24.07 -1.04
C PHE A 30 -17.47 -24.79 -2.32
N LEU A 31 -16.71 -24.66 -3.40
CA LEU A 31 -16.99 -25.31 -4.68
C LEU A 31 -16.91 -26.83 -4.59
N PHE A 32 -16.01 -27.37 -3.79
CA PHE A 32 -15.92 -28.81 -3.56
C PHE A 32 -17.21 -29.37 -2.94
N ILE A 33 -17.75 -28.70 -1.92
CA ILE A 33 -19.04 -29.06 -1.33
C ILE A 33 -20.14 -28.99 -2.39
N PHE A 34 -20.15 -27.90 -3.18
CA PHE A 34 -21.16 -27.69 -4.21
C PHE A 34 -21.12 -28.75 -5.33
N VAL A 35 -19.92 -29.13 -5.79
CA VAL A 35 -19.73 -30.19 -6.79
C VAL A 35 -20.19 -31.53 -6.25
N ILE A 36 -19.89 -31.88 -5.00
CA ILE A 36 -20.37 -33.14 -4.40
C ILE A 36 -21.91 -33.17 -4.37
N LEU A 37 -22.54 -32.06 -3.99
CA LEU A 37 -24.00 -31.95 -3.97
C LEU A 37 -24.62 -32.00 -5.39
N SER A 38 -23.83 -31.71 -6.43
CA SER A 38 -24.28 -31.74 -7.82
C SER A 38 -24.29 -33.15 -8.44
N ILE A 39 -23.53 -34.11 -7.89
CA ILE A 39 -23.43 -35.48 -8.43
C ILE A 39 -24.74 -36.28 -8.33
N PRO A 40 -25.50 -36.25 -7.21
CA PRO A 40 -26.80 -36.92 -7.14
C PRO A 40 -27.79 -36.36 -8.17
N THR A 41 -27.80 -35.03 -8.36
CA THR A 41 -28.73 -34.36 -9.28
C THR A 41 -28.44 -34.68 -10.75
N THR A 42 -27.18 -34.92 -11.12
CA THR A 42 -26.81 -35.37 -12.48
C THR A 42 -27.30 -36.78 -12.79
N SER A 43 -27.42 -37.65 -11.79
CA SER A 43 -27.93 -39.02 -12.00
C SER A 43 -29.46 -39.12 -12.11
N LEU A 44 -30.17 -38.08 -11.65
CA LEU A 44 -31.63 -38.02 -11.60
C LEU A 44 -32.24 -37.20 -12.74
N SER A 45 -31.41 -36.56 -13.57
CA SER A 45 -31.87 -35.74 -14.69
C SER A 45 -31.83 -36.51 -16.01
N ASP A 46 -32.90 -36.38 -16.81
CA ASP A 46 -33.10 -37.06 -18.10
C ASP A 46 -32.21 -36.51 -19.24
N PHE A 47 -30.92 -36.27 -18.98
CA PHE A 47 -29.97 -36.00 -20.06
C PHE A 47 -29.56 -37.30 -20.76
N THR A 48 -29.09 -37.18 -22.01
CA THR A 48 -28.46 -38.30 -22.72
C THR A 48 -27.31 -38.88 -21.89
N SER A 49 -27.18 -40.21 -21.89
CA SER A 49 -26.26 -40.97 -21.01
C SER A 49 -24.81 -40.46 -21.02
N ASP A 50 -24.36 -39.91 -22.14
CA ASP A 50 -22.98 -39.44 -22.33
C ASP A 50 -22.74 -38.06 -21.68
N ILE A 51 -23.76 -37.20 -21.62
CA ILE A 51 -23.68 -35.87 -21.01
C ILE A 51 -23.71 -35.97 -19.47
N ASN A 52 -24.47 -36.94 -18.94
CA ASN A 52 -24.59 -37.21 -17.51
C ASN A 52 -23.28 -37.66 -16.84
N LEU A 53 -22.37 -38.31 -17.58
CA LEU A 53 -21.06 -38.72 -17.05
C LEU A 53 -19.98 -37.65 -17.28
N LEU A 54 -20.01 -36.95 -18.41
CA LEU A 54 -18.95 -36.03 -18.83
C LEU A 54 -18.92 -34.73 -18.00
N LEU A 55 -20.08 -34.23 -17.60
CA LEU A 55 -20.19 -32.98 -16.82
C LEU A 55 -19.60 -33.09 -15.39
N PRO A 56 -19.97 -34.09 -14.57
CA PRO A 56 -19.34 -34.29 -13.25
C PRO A 56 -17.83 -34.47 -13.34
N ILE A 57 -17.35 -35.22 -14.34
CA ILE A 57 -15.92 -35.42 -14.59
C ILE A 57 -15.23 -34.07 -14.89
N SER A 58 -15.88 -33.20 -15.68
CA SER A 58 -15.33 -31.87 -15.98
C SER A 58 -15.20 -30.99 -14.72
N PHE A 59 -16.18 -31.04 -13.80
CA PHE A 59 -16.13 -30.26 -12.56
C PHE A 59 -15.03 -30.75 -11.62
N ILE A 60 -14.90 -32.07 -11.47
CA ILE A 60 -13.83 -32.69 -10.69
C ILE A 60 -12.47 -32.32 -11.27
N LEU A 61 -12.34 -32.36 -12.59
CA LEU A 61 -11.10 -32.00 -13.29
C LEU A 61 -10.73 -30.53 -13.08
N LEU A 62 -11.70 -29.59 -13.19
CA LEU A 62 -11.45 -28.17 -12.95
C LEU A 62 -11.06 -27.89 -11.48
N LEU A 63 -11.69 -28.55 -10.51
CA LEU A 63 -11.30 -28.48 -9.10
C LEU A 63 -9.89 -29.03 -8.86
N LEU A 64 -9.56 -30.16 -9.48
CA LEU A 64 -8.26 -30.81 -9.33
C LEU A 64 -7.15 -29.93 -9.94
N ILE A 65 -7.40 -29.33 -11.11
CA ILE A 65 -6.48 -28.34 -11.71
C ILE A 65 -6.29 -27.15 -10.77
N THR A 66 -7.38 -26.63 -10.17
CA THR A 66 -7.31 -25.52 -9.22
C THR A 66 -6.42 -25.87 -8.02
N ILE A 67 -6.56 -27.07 -7.46
CA ILE A 67 -5.73 -27.56 -6.34
C ILE A 67 -4.27 -27.72 -6.76
N ILE A 68 -3.99 -28.30 -7.94
CA ILE A 68 -2.63 -28.42 -8.46
C ILE A 68 -1.97 -27.04 -8.61
N LEU A 69 -2.69 -26.06 -9.18
CA LEU A 69 -2.17 -24.71 -9.36
C LEU A 69 -1.87 -24.01 -8.02
N LEU A 70 -2.67 -24.26 -6.98
CA LEU A 70 -2.39 -23.79 -5.61
C LEU A 70 -1.13 -24.43 -5.01
N ILE A 71 -0.84 -25.70 -5.33
CA ILE A 71 0.38 -26.39 -4.86
C ILE A 71 1.62 -25.81 -5.56
N ILE A 72 1.52 -25.46 -6.84
CA ILE A 72 2.62 -24.87 -7.64
C ILE A 72 2.74 -23.34 -7.42
N ASN A 73 2.00 -22.77 -6.45
CA ASN A 73 1.95 -21.33 -6.15
C ASN A 73 1.52 -20.43 -7.33
N LYS A 74 0.80 -20.97 -8.33
CA LYS A 74 0.19 -20.20 -9.43
C LYS A 74 -1.20 -19.68 -9.03
N ASN A 75 -1.26 -18.88 -7.96
CA ASN A 75 -2.49 -18.50 -7.27
C ASN A 75 -3.48 -17.71 -8.17
N ARG A 76 -2.97 -16.81 -9.03
CA ARG A 76 -3.82 -16.04 -9.95
C ARG A 76 -4.46 -16.92 -11.02
N THR A 77 -3.73 -17.90 -11.53
CA THR A 77 -4.28 -18.85 -12.50
C THR A 77 -5.31 -19.77 -11.84
N ALA A 78 -5.04 -20.22 -10.60
CA ALA A 78 -5.99 -21.00 -9.81
C ALA A 78 -7.32 -20.26 -9.59
N MET A 79 -7.27 -18.95 -9.33
CA MET A 79 -8.47 -18.10 -9.24
C MET A 79 -9.34 -18.20 -10.51
N HIS A 80 -8.76 -18.04 -11.71
CA HIS A 80 -9.53 -18.14 -12.96
C HIS A 80 -10.21 -19.52 -13.11
N PHE A 81 -9.52 -20.61 -12.79
CA PHE A 81 -10.11 -21.96 -12.85
C PHE A 81 -11.25 -22.18 -11.85
N SER A 82 -11.15 -21.59 -10.66
CA SER A 82 -12.26 -21.62 -9.70
C SER A 82 -13.47 -20.80 -10.18
N ILE A 83 -13.25 -19.67 -10.86
CA ILE A 83 -14.32 -18.88 -11.50
C ILE A 83 -14.97 -19.68 -12.64
N PHE A 84 -14.17 -20.34 -13.48
CA PHE A 84 -14.70 -21.23 -14.52
C PHE A 84 -15.54 -22.36 -13.92
N THR A 85 -15.11 -22.92 -12.80
CA THR A 85 -15.86 -23.97 -12.10
C THR A 85 -17.26 -23.49 -11.68
N ILE A 86 -17.39 -22.31 -11.03
CA ILE A 86 -18.72 -21.81 -10.65
C ILE A 86 -19.57 -21.42 -11.86
N ILE A 87 -18.98 -20.87 -12.92
CA ILE A 87 -19.70 -20.55 -14.15
C ILE A 87 -20.25 -21.83 -14.79
N SER A 88 -19.43 -22.88 -14.91
CA SER A 88 -19.87 -24.15 -15.48
C SER A 88 -20.95 -24.83 -14.63
N ILE A 89 -20.84 -24.77 -13.29
CA ILE A 89 -21.89 -25.24 -12.37
C ILE A 89 -23.18 -24.45 -12.58
N THR A 90 -23.08 -23.12 -12.69
CA THR A 90 -24.23 -22.24 -12.93
C THR A 90 -24.93 -22.62 -14.23
N ILE A 91 -24.18 -22.77 -15.32
CA ILE A 91 -24.72 -23.18 -16.63
C ILE A 91 -25.40 -24.55 -16.55
N TYR A 92 -24.81 -25.50 -15.84
CA TYR A 92 -25.38 -26.84 -15.68
C TYR A 92 -26.74 -26.81 -14.99
N TYR A 93 -26.87 -26.10 -13.87
CA TYR A 93 -28.12 -26.02 -13.14
C TYR A 93 -29.21 -25.23 -13.85
N LEU A 94 -28.87 -24.33 -14.78
CA LEU A 94 -29.86 -23.64 -15.62
C LEU A 94 -30.57 -24.59 -16.59
N GLY A 95 -29.99 -25.76 -16.88
CA GLY A 95 -30.62 -26.82 -17.68
C GLY A 95 -31.49 -27.78 -16.85
N GLY A 96 -31.58 -27.58 -15.54
CA GLY A 96 -32.40 -28.40 -14.63
C GLY A 96 -33.87 -27.96 -14.56
N SER A 97 -34.63 -28.57 -13.65
CA SER A 97 -36.09 -28.44 -13.56
C SER A 97 -36.62 -27.21 -12.80
N ASP A 98 -35.79 -26.50 -12.02
CA ASP A 98 -36.20 -25.33 -11.23
C ASP A 98 -35.51 -24.05 -11.72
N TYR A 99 -36.27 -23.23 -12.45
CA TYR A 99 -35.78 -21.99 -13.04
C TYR A 99 -35.46 -20.89 -12.01
N PHE A 100 -36.11 -20.93 -10.84
CA PHE A 100 -35.84 -19.98 -9.77
C PHE A 100 -34.51 -20.28 -9.07
N TYR A 101 -34.17 -21.56 -8.89
CA TYR A 101 -32.86 -21.96 -8.39
C TYR A 101 -31.72 -21.51 -9.32
N GLY A 102 -31.94 -21.62 -10.64
CA GLY A 102 -31.03 -21.08 -11.65
C GLY A 102 -30.79 -19.58 -11.51
N PHE A 103 -31.84 -18.81 -11.23
CA PHE A 103 -31.73 -17.37 -10.98
C PHE A 103 -30.88 -17.05 -9.73
N ILE A 104 -31.04 -17.80 -8.64
CA ILE A 104 -30.23 -17.62 -7.41
C ILE A 104 -28.75 -17.90 -7.68
N LEU A 105 -28.42 -18.89 -8.52
CA LEU A 105 -27.03 -19.24 -8.83
C LEU A 105 -26.25 -18.12 -9.52
N PHE A 106 -26.92 -17.23 -10.26
CA PHE A 106 -26.25 -16.04 -10.80
C PHE A 106 -25.72 -15.13 -9.69
N PHE A 107 -26.45 -14.95 -8.59
CA PHE A 107 -25.97 -14.18 -7.43
C PHE A 107 -24.84 -14.90 -6.71
N VAL A 108 -24.90 -16.22 -6.58
CA VAL A 108 -23.80 -17.02 -6.00
C VAL A 108 -22.53 -16.86 -6.84
N ALA A 109 -22.64 -16.97 -8.16
CA ALA A 109 -21.50 -16.80 -9.06
C ALA A 109 -20.93 -15.38 -9.02
N LEU A 110 -21.77 -14.35 -9.04
CA LEU A 110 -21.34 -12.95 -8.89
C LEU A 110 -20.66 -12.73 -7.53
N THR A 111 -21.19 -13.30 -6.45
CA THR A 111 -20.61 -13.17 -5.10
C THR A 111 -19.22 -13.79 -5.02
N ILE A 112 -19.00 -14.95 -5.64
CA ILE A 112 -17.67 -15.57 -5.70
C ILE A 112 -16.69 -14.70 -6.48
N ILE A 113 -17.12 -14.08 -7.59
CA ILE A 113 -16.27 -13.17 -8.36
C ILE A 113 -15.94 -11.91 -7.54
N ILE A 114 -16.93 -11.33 -6.85
CA ILE A 114 -16.74 -10.16 -5.98
C ILE A 114 -15.76 -10.48 -4.83
N PHE A 115 -15.84 -11.69 -4.25
CA PHE A 115 -14.99 -12.11 -3.14
C PHE A 115 -13.48 -12.04 -3.47
N TYR A 116 -13.11 -12.24 -4.73
CA TYR A 116 -11.71 -12.10 -5.16
C TYR A 116 -11.19 -10.67 -5.09
N GLN A 117 -12.09 -9.68 -5.13
CA GLN A 117 -11.78 -8.26 -5.12
C GLN A 117 -10.85 -7.83 -6.29
N ASP A 118 -11.03 -8.40 -7.48
CA ASP A 118 -10.27 -8.02 -8.68
C ASP A 118 -11.21 -7.41 -9.73
N ILE A 119 -11.05 -6.10 -9.98
CA ILE A 119 -11.90 -5.31 -10.89
C ILE A 119 -11.94 -5.89 -12.30
N TYR A 120 -10.83 -6.43 -12.81
CA TYR A 120 -10.77 -7.00 -14.15
C TYR A 120 -11.63 -8.27 -14.24
N THR A 121 -11.53 -9.12 -13.22
CA THR A 121 -12.36 -10.33 -13.15
C THR A 121 -13.84 -10.00 -13.02
N TYR A 122 -14.17 -8.94 -12.27
CA TYR A 122 -15.54 -8.49 -12.08
C TYR A 122 -16.15 -7.94 -13.37
N LEU A 123 -15.41 -7.10 -14.11
CA LEU A 123 -15.85 -6.56 -15.40
C LEU A 123 -16.04 -7.66 -16.45
N VAL A 124 -15.07 -8.57 -16.59
CA VAL A 124 -15.10 -9.60 -17.64
C VAL A 124 -16.09 -10.71 -17.30
N TYR A 125 -15.90 -11.40 -16.17
CA TYR A 125 -16.72 -12.55 -15.81
C TYR A 125 -18.05 -12.13 -15.19
N GLY A 126 -18.04 -11.14 -14.30
CA GLY A 126 -19.27 -10.63 -13.69
C GLY A 126 -20.19 -9.97 -14.72
N GLY A 127 -19.62 -9.20 -15.66
CA GLY A 127 -20.36 -8.65 -16.80
C GLY A 127 -20.96 -9.75 -17.69
N ALA A 128 -20.17 -10.76 -18.07
CA ALA A 128 -20.65 -11.87 -18.89
C ALA A 128 -21.78 -12.66 -18.22
N ILE A 129 -21.67 -12.96 -16.92
CA ILE A 129 -22.72 -13.64 -16.15
C ILE A 129 -23.99 -12.79 -16.09
N THR A 130 -23.85 -11.49 -15.84
CA THR A 130 -25.00 -10.56 -15.76
C THR A 130 -25.74 -10.52 -17.10
N ILE A 131 -25.02 -10.39 -18.21
CA ILE A 131 -25.62 -10.41 -19.56
C ILE A 131 -26.35 -11.74 -19.81
N TYR A 132 -25.71 -12.86 -19.49
CA TYR A 132 -26.31 -14.18 -19.68
C TYR A 132 -27.56 -14.39 -18.81
N ALA A 133 -27.53 -13.89 -17.58
CA ALA A 133 -28.66 -13.93 -16.66
C ALA A 133 -29.84 -13.07 -17.14
N LEU A 134 -29.60 -11.90 -17.75
CA LEU A 134 -30.66 -11.10 -18.36
C LEU A 134 -31.35 -11.87 -19.51
N ILE A 135 -30.56 -12.56 -20.34
CA ILE A 135 -31.09 -13.42 -21.41
C ILE A 135 -31.92 -14.57 -20.80
N TYR A 136 -31.41 -15.20 -19.74
CA TYR A 136 -32.11 -16.28 -19.06
C TYR A 136 -33.47 -15.86 -18.49
N ILE A 137 -33.54 -14.71 -17.81
CA ILE A 137 -34.79 -14.17 -17.27
C ILE A 137 -35.79 -13.84 -18.39
N ASN A 138 -35.30 -13.33 -19.52
CA ASN A 138 -36.19 -13.00 -20.64
C ASN A 138 -36.80 -14.25 -21.30
N THR A 139 -36.03 -15.35 -21.39
CA THR A 139 -36.48 -16.59 -22.01
C THR A 139 -37.36 -17.43 -21.07
N ASN A 140 -37.02 -17.48 -19.77
CA ASN A 140 -37.68 -18.38 -18.81
C ASN A 140 -38.53 -17.65 -17.76
N GLY A 141 -38.77 -16.35 -17.95
CA GLY A 141 -39.42 -15.51 -16.94
C GLY A 141 -40.82 -15.95 -16.53
N SER A 142 -41.54 -16.68 -17.40
CA SER A 142 -42.85 -17.25 -17.08
C SER A 142 -42.79 -18.32 -15.99
N GLU A 143 -41.72 -19.10 -15.95
CA GLU A 143 -41.51 -20.19 -14.99
C GLU A 143 -40.99 -19.68 -13.64
N ILE A 144 -40.37 -18.50 -13.62
CA ILE A 144 -39.83 -17.85 -12.41
C ILE A 144 -40.92 -17.00 -11.71
N MET A 145 -42.03 -16.73 -12.40
CA MET A 145 -43.08 -15.84 -11.93
C MET A 145 -43.76 -16.38 -10.66
N GLY A 146 -43.68 -15.60 -9.58
CA GLY A 146 -44.34 -15.95 -8.32
C GLY A 146 -45.87 -15.92 -8.45
N ALA A 147 -46.58 -16.80 -7.73
CA ALA A 147 -48.03 -16.95 -7.79
C ALA A 147 -48.84 -15.65 -7.49
N ASN A 148 -48.21 -14.66 -6.84
CA ASN A 148 -48.81 -13.37 -6.49
C ASN A 148 -48.34 -12.21 -7.39
N SER A 149 -47.71 -12.47 -8.53
CA SER A 149 -47.19 -11.41 -9.41
C SER A 149 -48.32 -10.63 -10.11
N ALA A 150 -48.15 -9.32 -10.24
CA ALA A 150 -49.12 -8.46 -10.93
C ALA A 150 -49.21 -8.71 -12.46
N SER A 151 -48.08 -9.01 -13.10
CA SER A 151 -47.99 -9.45 -14.49
C SER A 151 -46.61 -10.06 -14.77
N LEU A 152 -46.51 -10.84 -15.85
CA LEU A 152 -45.25 -11.42 -16.31
C LEU A 152 -44.19 -10.35 -16.61
N GLU A 153 -44.58 -9.28 -17.30
CA GLU A 153 -43.68 -8.18 -17.66
C GLU A 153 -43.11 -7.49 -16.41
N ILE A 154 -43.96 -7.20 -15.41
CA ILE A 154 -43.53 -6.56 -14.17
C ILE A 154 -42.60 -7.49 -13.37
N SER A 155 -42.91 -8.80 -13.33
CA SER A 155 -42.08 -9.79 -12.66
C SER A 155 -40.69 -9.89 -13.30
N ASN A 156 -40.62 -10.01 -14.64
CA ASN A 156 -39.35 -10.08 -15.38
C ASN A 156 -38.50 -8.82 -15.18
N LEU A 157 -39.11 -7.64 -15.29
CA LEU A 157 -38.43 -6.37 -15.06
C LEU A 157 -37.90 -6.26 -13.62
N THR A 158 -38.65 -6.78 -12.64
CA THR A 158 -38.20 -6.78 -11.24
C THR A 158 -36.94 -7.63 -11.06
N TYR A 159 -36.93 -8.87 -11.58
CA TYR A 159 -35.76 -9.74 -11.49
C TYR A 159 -34.53 -9.17 -12.22
N GLN A 160 -34.73 -8.60 -13.41
CA GLN A 160 -33.66 -7.94 -14.17
C GLN A 160 -33.12 -6.71 -13.42
N SER A 161 -33.99 -5.90 -12.81
CA SER A 161 -33.60 -4.70 -12.07
C SER A 161 -32.80 -5.03 -10.83
N ILE A 162 -33.19 -6.07 -10.08
CA ILE A 162 -32.44 -6.53 -8.89
C ILE A 162 -31.05 -7.00 -9.30
N LEU A 163 -30.94 -7.78 -10.37
CA LEU A 163 -29.66 -8.29 -10.86
C LEU A 163 -28.75 -7.15 -11.35
N LEU A 164 -29.28 -6.24 -12.17
CA LEU A 164 -28.54 -5.06 -12.66
C LEU A 164 -28.12 -4.15 -11.51
N GLY A 165 -29.03 -3.90 -10.56
CA GLY A 165 -28.75 -3.12 -9.36
C GLY A 165 -27.61 -3.73 -8.55
N PHE A 166 -27.64 -5.05 -8.32
CA PHE A 166 -26.56 -5.78 -7.66
C PHE A 166 -25.23 -5.58 -8.40
N TYR A 167 -25.21 -5.78 -9.73
CA TYR A 167 -24.00 -5.60 -10.53
C TYR A 167 -23.43 -4.17 -10.45
N ILE A 168 -24.29 -3.15 -10.60
CA ILE A 168 -23.89 -1.74 -10.62
C ILE A 168 -23.37 -1.28 -9.25
N VAL A 169 -24.04 -1.66 -8.15
CA VAL A 169 -23.60 -1.27 -6.80
C VAL A 169 -22.18 -1.75 -6.52
N PHE A 170 -21.90 -3.02 -6.81
CA PHE A 170 -20.55 -3.56 -6.63
C PHE A 170 -19.54 -2.98 -7.63
N LEU A 171 -19.95 -2.63 -8.85
CA LEU A 171 -19.08 -1.94 -9.80
C LEU A 171 -18.62 -0.58 -9.25
N ILE A 172 -19.55 0.19 -8.68
CA ILE A 172 -19.24 1.48 -8.05
C ILE A 172 -18.31 1.27 -6.86
N GLN A 173 -18.56 0.25 -6.03
CA GLN A 173 -17.69 -0.09 -4.90
C GLN A 173 -16.25 -0.38 -5.36
N PHE A 174 -16.07 -1.15 -6.44
CA PHE A 174 -14.75 -1.44 -7.01
C PHE A 174 -14.02 -0.17 -7.48
N ILE A 175 -14.72 0.69 -8.22
CA ILE A 175 -14.14 1.95 -8.73
C ILE A 175 -13.73 2.87 -7.57
N MET A 176 -14.58 3.00 -6.54
CA MET A 176 -14.24 3.81 -5.36
C MET A 176 -13.07 3.23 -4.58
N SER A 177 -13.02 1.90 -4.41
CA SER A 177 -11.92 1.22 -3.74
C SER A 177 -10.61 1.47 -4.46
N ASP A 178 -10.54 1.27 -5.77
CA ASP A 178 -9.32 1.47 -6.55
C ASP A 178 -8.82 2.92 -6.48
N ASN A 179 -9.72 3.90 -6.55
CA ASN A 179 -9.38 5.31 -6.38
C ASN A 179 -8.82 5.62 -4.98
N ILE A 180 -9.42 5.05 -3.92
CA ILE A 180 -8.91 5.20 -2.55
C ILE A 180 -7.51 4.60 -2.43
N TYR A 181 -7.28 3.38 -2.96
CA TYR A 181 -5.96 2.76 -2.96
C TYR A 181 -4.92 3.59 -3.72
N GLU A 182 -5.27 4.16 -4.87
CA GLU A 182 -4.38 5.03 -5.63
C GLU A 182 -4.02 6.30 -4.85
N ASN A 183 -5.00 6.95 -4.23
CA ASN A 183 -4.78 8.14 -3.41
C ASN A 183 -3.89 7.84 -2.19
N LEU A 184 -4.21 6.78 -1.45
CA LEU A 184 -3.41 6.35 -0.29
C LEU A 184 -1.97 5.99 -0.69
N ASN A 185 -1.79 5.31 -1.83
CA ASN A 185 -0.46 4.99 -2.34
C ASN A 185 0.31 6.26 -2.76
N ASN A 186 -0.35 7.21 -3.40
CA ASN A 186 0.26 8.49 -3.76
C ASN A 186 0.65 9.31 -2.52
N GLU A 187 -0.19 9.33 -1.49
CA GLU A 187 0.11 9.95 -0.20
C GLU A 187 1.29 9.26 0.50
N TYR A 188 1.30 7.93 0.53
CA TYR A 188 2.41 7.14 1.07
C TYR A 188 3.74 7.47 0.37
N VAL A 189 3.76 7.46 -0.97
CA VAL A 189 4.96 7.83 -1.75
C VAL A 189 5.40 9.26 -1.48
N ARG A 190 4.45 10.20 -1.34
CA ARG A 190 4.75 11.60 -0.99
C ARG A 190 5.33 11.70 0.42
N MET A 191 4.77 10.98 1.39
CA MET A 191 5.21 10.97 2.77
C MET A 191 6.61 10.37 2.90
N ASN A 192 6.90 9.28 2.19
CA ASN A 192 8.25 8.70 2.15
C ASN A 192 9.29 9.69 1.65
N LYS A 193 9.01 10.46 0.59
CA LYS A 193 9.93 11.51 0.13
C LYS A 193 10.17 12.60 1.17
N VAL A 194 9.15 12.94 1.96
CA VAL A 194 9.27 13.92 3.04
C VAL A 194 10.09 13.35 4.20
N LEU A 195 9.82 12.11 4.60
CA LEU A 195 10.59 11.39 5.63
C LEU A 195 12.06 11.24 5.21
N GLU A 196 12.34 10.93 3.95
CA GLU A 196 13.70 10.89 3.40
C GLU A 196 14.43 12.22 3.61
N LYS A 197 13.76 13.35 3.33
CA LYS A 197 14.36 14.68 3.57
C LYS A 197 14.61 14.94 5.06
N TYR A 198 13.72 14.52 5.94
CA TYR A 198 13.92 14.65 7.39
C TYR A 198 15.03 13.73 7.92
N HIS A 199 15.19 12.53 7.36
CA HIS A 199 16.31 11.65 7.67
C HIS A 199 17.64 12.28 7.27
N ASP A 200 17.71 12.91 6.08
CA ASP A 200 18.91 13.63 5.64
C ASP A 200 19.29 14.75 6.63
N LEU A 201 18.32 15.58 7.03
CA LEU A 201 18.53 16.65 8.02
C LEU A 201 18.94 16.10 9.39
N SER A 202 18.28 15.04 9.86
CA SER A 202 18.59 14.41 11.15
C SER A 202 20.00 13.84 11.17
N MET A 203 20.42 13.25 10.06
CA MET A 203 21.76 12.69 9.90
C MET A 203 22.83 13.79 9.85
N GLU A 204 22.56 14.89 9.16
CA GLU A 204 23.45 16.06 9.11
C GLU A 204 23.62 16.67 10.51
N HIS A 205 22.52 16.81 11.26
CA HIS A 205 22.58 17.29 12.64
C HIS A 205 23.32 16.34 13.58
N LEU A 206 23.15 15.02 13.41
CA LEU A 206 23.90 14.03 14.17
C LEU A 206 25.41 14.15 13.90
N LYS A 207 25.82 14.40 12.65
CA LYS A 207 27.24 14.67 12.32
C LYS A 207 27.77 15.89 13.05
N GLU A 208 27.03 17.00 13.05
CA GLU A 208 27.43 18.22 13.78
C GLU A 208 27.56 17.98 15.29
N ILE A 209 26.64 17.22 15.90
CA ILE A 209 26.69 16.88 17.33
C ILE A 209 27.92 16.02 17.63
N LEU A 210 28.21 15.02 16.79
CA LEU A 210 29.38 14.16 16.94
C LEU A 210 30.68 14.96 16.84
N GLU A 211 30.78 15.88 15.87
CA GLU A 211 31.92 16.79 15.71
C GLU A 211 32.09 17.69 16.94
N LYS A 212 31.01 18.31 17.42
CA LYS A 212 31.04 19.15 18.65
C LYS A 212 31.50 18.36 19.88
N ASN A 213 31.14 17.09 19.98
CA ASN A 213 31.46 16.24 21.11
C ASN A 213 32.78 15.46 20.93
N ASN A 214 33.52 15.65 19.83
CA ASN A 214 34.70 14.85 19.47
C ASN A 214 34.44 13.33 19.53
N ALA A 215 33.22 12.91 19.17
CA ALA A 215 32.82 11.52 19.15
C ALA A 215 32.94 10.95 17.73
N SER A 216 33.40 9.70 17.62
CA SER A 216 33.41 8.98 16.34
C SER A 216 32.07 8.28 16.09
N PHE A 217 31.79 7.97 14.82
CA PHE A 217 30.64 7.16 14.45
C PHE A 217 30.69 5.77 15.11
N ILE A 218 29.52 5.20 15.40
CA ILE A 218 29.40 3.92 16.13
C ILE A 218 30.10 2.75 15.41
N TYR A 219 30.13 2.76 14.08
CA TYR A 219 30.80 1.72 13.30
C TYR A 219 32.33 1.73 13.47
N ASN A 220 32.93 2.82 13.97
CA ASN A 220 34.35 2.89 14.31
C ASN A 220 34.67 2.40 15.72
N ASN A 221 33.66 2.07 16.52
CA ASN A 221 33.86 1.60 17.88
C ASN A 221 34.21 0.10 17.88
N ILE A 222 35.41 -0.23 18.35
CA ILE A 222 35.95 -1.60 18.38
C ILE A 222 35.03 -2.55 19.18
N ASN A 223 34.51 -2.09 20.32
CA ASN A 223 33.62 -2.91 21.15
C ASN A 223 32.30 -3.21 20.42
N PHE A 224 31.80 -2.24 19.64
CA PHE A 224 30.61 -2.43 18.83
C PHE A 224 30.87 -3.43 17.70
N GLN A 225 31.96 -3.28 16.95
CA GLN A 225 32.35 -4.21 15.90
C GLN A 225 32.49 -5.64 16.42
N GLN A 226 33.17 -5.79 17.57
CA GLN A 226 33.34 -7.09 18.23
C GLN A 226 32.00 -7.69 18.64
N THR A 227 31.12 -6.90 19.26
CA THR A 227 29.79 -7.37 19.70
C THR A 227 28.95 -7.84 18.51
N ILE A 228 28.94 -7.09 17.40
CA ILE A 228 28.21 -7.46 16.19
C ILE A 228 28.78 -8.74 15.56
N SER A 229 30.11 -8.89 15.53
CA SER A 229 30.76 -10.12 15.06
C SER A 229 30.34 -11.33 15.91
N GLU A 230 30.44 -11.24 17.23
CA GLU A 230 30.06 -12.31 18.17
C GLU A 230 28.58 -12.68 18.05
N LEU A 231 27.69 -11.68 17.96
CA LEU A 231 26.26 -11.91 17.77
C LEU A 231 25.95 -12.56 16.43
N SER A 232 26.64 -12.16 15.36
CA SER A 232 26.40 -12.70 14.02
C SER A 232 26.83 -14.17 13.93
N VAL A 233 27.97 -14.51 14.54
CA VAL A 233 28.41 -15.91 14.69
C VAL A 233 27.41 -16.71 15.52
N PHE A 234 27.01 -16.19 16.68
CA PHE A 234 26.04 -16.87 17.55
C PHE A 234 24.71 -17.15 16.86
N VAL A 235 24.17 -16.17 16.13
CA VAL A 235 22.91 -16.33 15.38
C VAL A 235 23.08 -17.35 14.26
N ASN A 236 24.20 -17.33 13.55
CA ASN A 236 24.46 -18.27 12.45
C ASN A 236 24.63 -19.71 12.95
N GLU A 237 25.36 -19.90 14.05
CA GLU A 237 25.51 -21.20 14.72
C GLU A 237 24.17 -21.73 15.22
N PHE A 238 23.27 -20.86 15.70
CA PHE A 238 21.92 -21.24 16.10
C PHE A 238 21.08 -21.80 14.93
N PHE A 239 21.37 -21.39 13.69
CA PHE A 239 20.72 -21.89 12.49
C PHE A 239 21.47 -23.04 11.79
N GLU A 240 22.50 -23.61 12.44
CA GLU A 240 23.31 -24.74 11.94
C GLU A 240 24.15 -24.44 10.67
N ASP A 241 24.48 -23.17 10.38
CA ASP A 241 25.29 -22.76 9.23
C ASP A 241 26.78 -22.51 9.59
N ASP A 242 27.67 -22.56 8.59
CA ASP A 242 29.13 -22.44 8.78
C ASP A 242 29.54 -21.02 9.26
N SER A 243 30.25 -20.93 10.39
CA SER A 243 30.53 -19.67 11.08
C SER A 243 31.69 -18.85 10.47
N ALA A 244 32.51 -19.45 9.60
CA ALA A 244 33.61 -18.76 8.95
C ALA A 244 33.12 -17.73 7.90
N ASP A 245 32.11 -18.10 7.10
CA ASP A 245 31.58 -17.26 6.02
C ASP A 245 30.88 -16.00 6.55
N ILE A 246 30.19 -16.10 7.71
CA ILE A 246 29.52 -14.94 8.31
C ILE A 246 30.52 -13.94 8.89
N LEU A 247 31.65 -14.40 9.41
CA LEU A 247 32.67 -13.53 9.97
C LEU A 247 33.35 -12.70 8.88
N GLU A 248 33.67 -13.33 7.73
CA GLU A 248 34.17 -12.63 6.53
C GLU A 248 33.16 -11.58 6.04
N ALA A 249 31.86 -11.91 6.07
CA ALA A 249 30.81 -10.98 5.68
C ALA A 249 30.70 -9.77 6.63
N VAL A 250 30.84 -9.97 7.95
CA VAL A 250 30.83 -8.90 8.96
C VAL A 250 32.07 -8.02 8.84
N GLU A 251 33.25 -8.60 8.65
CA GLU A 251 34.48 -7.83 8.40
C GLU A 251 34.36 -7.00 7.13
N PHE A 252 33.83 -7.61 6.06
CA PHE A 252 33.57 -6.90 4.81
C PHE A 252 32.55 -5.75 5.00
N TYR A 253 31.52 -5.95 5.83
CA TYR A 253 30.54 -4.93 6.17
C TYR A 253 31.14 -3.71 6.91
N PHE A 254 32.09 -3.91 7.82
CA PHE A 254 32.78 -2.78 8.45
C PHE A 254 33.80 -2.15 7.51
N PHE A 255 34.49 -2.94 6.68
CA PHE A 255 35.41 -2.42 5.66
C PHE A 255 34.73 -1.45 4.68
N ILE A 256 33.50 -1.73 4.25
CA ILE A 256 32.75 -0.84 3.35
C ILE A 256 32.29 0.46 4.01
N HIS A 257 32.29 0.57 5.35
CA HIS A 257 32.01 1.85 6.04
C HIS A 257 33.21 2.80 5.99
N ASP A 258 34.43 2.25 5.92
CA ASP A 258 35.68 3.02 5.87
C ASP A 258 36.08 3.44 4.45
N LYS A 259 35.37 2.93 3.43
CA LYS A 259 35.62 3.21 2.02
C LYS A 259 34.40 3.81 1.37
N ASP A 260 34.64 4.67 0.38
CA ASP A 260 33.57 5.17 -0.47
C ASP A 260 33.00 4.00 -1.31
N ILE A 261 31.84 3.50 -0.87
CA ILE A 261 31.23 2.26 -1.38
C ILE A 261 30.89 2.37 -2.87
N ASP A 262 30.62 3.58 -3.36
CA ASP A 262 30.30 3.81 -4.77
C ASP A 262 31.52 3.51 -5.65
N ASN A 263 32.72 3.85 -5.19
CA ASN A 263 33.96 3.47 -5.88
C ASN A 263 34.18 1.95 -5.90
N ILE A 264 33.77 1.23 -4.86
CA ILE A 264 33.88 -0.25 -4.80
C ILE A 264 32.89 -0.90 -5.77
N VAL A 265 31.65 -0.41 -5.83
CA VAL A 265 30.62 -0.96 -6.71
C VAL A 265 30.95 -0.70 -8.19
N GLU A 266 31.51 0.47 -8.51
CA GLU A 266 31.84 0.86 -9.88
C GLU A 266 33.18 0.29 -10.39
N ASP A 267 34.09 -0.12 -9.50
CA ASP A 267 35.40 -0.64 -9.90
C ASP A 267 35.29 -2.00 -10.62
N LYS A 268 35.42 -1.96 -11.95
CA LYS A 268 35.41 -3.14 -12.83
C LYS A 268 36.57 -4.10 -12.59
N ARG A 269 37.61 -3.71 -11.84
CA ARG A 269 38.75 -4.56 -11.48
C ARG A 269 38.41 -5.53 -10.35
N LEU A 270 37.38 -5.24 -9.55
CA LEU A 270 36.95 -6.09 -8.46
C LEU A 270 36.09 -7.26 -8.95
N ASN A 271 36.12 -8.36 -8.18
CA ASN A 271 35.33 -9.55 -8.47
C ASN A 271 33.83 -9.21 -8.49
N VAL A 272 33.08 -9.84 -9.41
CA VAL A 272 31.62 -9.70 -9.53
C VAL A 272 30.92 -10.01 -8.21
N LYS A 273 31.37 -11.03 -7.47
CA LYS A 273 30.80 -11.39 -6.16
C LYS A 273 30.96 -10.25 -5.15
N THR A 274 32.17 -9.70 -5.02
CA THR A 274 32.46 -8.60 -4.09
C THR A 274 31.61 -7.37 -4.39
N ARG A 275 31.44 -7.00 -5.67
CA ARG A 275 30.57 -5.89 -6.06
C ARG A 275 29.11 -6.17 -5.77
N LYS A 276 28.66 -7.40 -5.98
CA LYS A 276 27.28 -7.82 -5.67
C LYS A 276 27.01 -7.69 -4.17
N HIS A 277 27.90 -8.21 -3.32
CA HIS A 277 27.78 -8.11 -1.86
C HIS A 277 27.89 -6.66 -1.37
N ALA A 278 28.79 -5.84 -1.93
CA ALA A 278 28.86 -4.42 -1.60
C ALA A 278 27.54 -3.70 -1.93
N ASN A 279 26.93 -4.01 -3.08
CA ASN A 279 25.63 -3.44 -3.46
C ASN A 279 24.47 -3.93 -2.56
N GLU A 280 24.52 -5.17 -2.09
CA GLU A 280 23.54 -5.69 -1.11
C GLU A 280 23.72 -4.99 0.25
N PHE A 281 24.95 -4.86 0.75
CA PHE A 281 25.24 -4.20 2.03
C PHE A 281 25.05 -2.69 2.01
N LYS A 282 25.11 -2.03 0.84
CA LYS A 282 24.84 -0.60 0.68
C LYS A 282 23.51 -0.16 1.31
N LYS A 283 22.51 -1.05 1.31
CA LYS A 283 21.18 -0.81 1.91
C LYS A 283 21.16 -0.84 3.44
N TYR A 284 22.26 -1.26 4.07
CA TYR A 284 22.36 -1.47 5.51
C TYR A 284 23.51 -0.68 6.15
N LEU A 285 24.08 0.29 5.45
CA LEU A 285 25.12 1.14 6.03
C LEU A 285 24.53 2.00 7.16
N LEU A 286 25.21 1.98 8.30
CA LEU A 286 24.94 2.86 9.43
C LEU A 286 25.34 4.28 9.07
N ASN A 287 24.65 5.25 9.68
CA ASN A 287 24.97 6.67 9.56
C ASN A 287 24.96 7.19 8.11
N ASN A 288 24.26 6.48 7.23
CA ASN A 288 23.99 6.85 5.86
C ASN A 288 22.48 6.76 5.61
N ARG A 289 22.00 7.44 4.56
CA ARG A 289 20.61 7.33 4.12
C ARG A 289 20.37 5.94 3.53
N THR A 290 20.00 4.99 4.40
CA THR A 290 19.81 3.59 4.04
C THR A 290 18.48 3.05 4.55
N GLU A 291 18.06 1.94 3.96
CA GLU A 291 16.82 1.24 4.33
C GLU A 291 16.84 0.80 5.80
N MET A 292 18.00 0.35 6.29
CA MET A 292 18.19 0.01 7.70
C MET A 292 17.95 1.18 8.64
N VAL A 293 18.53 2.35 8.35
CA VAL A 293 18.36 3.53 9.20
C VAL A 293 16.90 3.98 9.19
N SER A 294 16.24 3.98 8.03
CA SER A 294 14.81 4.29 7.96
C SER A 294 13.95 3.33 8.78
N MET A 295 14.20 2.01 8.68
CA MET A 295 13.50 1.01 9.50
C MET A 295 13.75 1.20 10.99
N LEU A 296 14.95 1.59 11.40
CA LEU A 296 15.26 1.87 12.80
C LEU A 296 14.51 3.10 13.32
N PHE A 297 14.40 4.16 12.51
CA PHE A 297 13.57 5.32 12.84
C PHE A 297 12.09 4.94 12.96
N GLU A 298 11.53 4.22 11.97
CA GLU A 298 10.16 3.71 12.02
C GLU A 298 9.91 2.81 13.24
N PHE A 299 10.85 1.91 13.55
CA PHE A 299 10.73 1.07 14.72
C PHE A 299 10.78 1.90 16.00
N SER A 300 11.66 2.89 16.08
CA SER A 300 11.75 3.77 17.25
C SER A 300 10.47 4.57 17.50
N THR A 301 9.78 5.00 16.44
CA THR A 301 8.53 5.76 16.56
C THR A 301 7.35 4.89 16.98
N LEU A 302 7.37 3.58 16.72
CA LEU A 302 6.34 2.65 17.24
C LEU A 302 6.29 2.59 18.77
N PHE A 303 7.41 2.86 19.45
CA PHE A 303 7.49 2.87 20.92
C PHE A 303 7.41 4.28 21.51
N GLN A 304 7.30 5.32 20.67
CA GLN A 304 7.05 6.67 21.14
C GLN A 304 5.55 6.87 21.28
N ASP A 305 5.12 7.27 22.48
CA ASP A 305 3.75 7.73 22.68
C ASP A 305 3.49 8.90 21.73
N THR A 306 2.41 8.82 20.96
CA THR A 306 1.98 9.97 20.17
C THR A 306 1.58 11.06 21.15
N GLU A 307 2.37 12.14 21.19
CA GLU A 307 1.99 13.29 22.00
C GLU A 307 0.59 13.75 21.58
N PRO A 308 -0.31 14.04 22.53
CA PRO A 308 -1.63 14.55 22.22
C PRO A 308 -1.49 15.88 21.48
N PHE A 309 -2.41 16.14 20.56
CA PHE A 309 -2.45 17.42 19.87
C PHE A 309 -2.56 18.56 20.90
N SER A 310 -1.68 19.55 20.76
CA SER A 310 -1.70 20.78 21.53
C SER A 310 -1.66 21.93 20.54
N ASP A 311 -2.55 22.91 20.72
CA ASP A 311 -2.59 24.12 19.89
C ASP A 311 -1.24 24.86 19.89
N ASN A 312 -0.43 24.67 20.93
CA ASN A 312 0.91 25.26 21.09
C ASN A 312 2.03 24.23 21.00
N ARG A 313 1.84 23.13 20.24
CA ARG A 313 2.85 22.06 20.10
C ARG A 313 4.20 22.58 19.59
N TYR A 314 4.19 23.56 18.72
CA TYR A 314 5.39 24.15 18.15
C TYR A 314 5.49 25.61 18.59
N GLU A 315 6.68 26.00 19.02
CA GLU A 315 7.01 27.38 19.26
C GLU A 315 7.32 28.04 17.92
N TYR A 316 6.57 29.09 17.57
CA TYR A 316 6.71 29.80 16.29
C TYR A 316 7.34 31.19 16.47
N ASN A 317 7.47 31.66 17.70
CA ASN A 317 8.09 32.94 17.98
C ASN A 317 9.61 32.85 17.82
N ILE A 318 10.17 33.60 16.86
CA ILE A 318 11.61 33.59 16.56
C ILE A 318 12.45 33.89 17.81
N ASN A 319 11.91 34.72 18.71
CA ASN A 319 12.60 35.11 19.93
C ASN A 319 12.72 33.97 20.95
N ASN A 320 11.80 33.01 20.91
CA ASN A 320 11.79 31.81 21.75
C ASN A 320 12.54 30.65 21.08
N ILE A 321 12.56 30.59 19.75
CA ILE A 321 13.30 29.57 18.98
C ILE A 321 14.82 29.83 19.04
N PHE A 322 15.25 31.07 18.86
CA PHE A 322 16.67 31.43 18.79
C PHE A 322 17.12 32.21 20.02
N TYR A 323 18.33 31.96 20.51
CA TYR A 323 18.90 32.70 21.64
C TYR A 323 19.69 33.93 21.19
N ASN A 324 20.45 33.83 20.09
CA ASN A 324 21.33 34.88 19.61
C ASN A 324 20.59 35.92 18.75
N LYS A 325 20.93 37.19 18.92
CA LYS A 325 20.40 38.31 18.13
C LYS A 325 20.68 38.15 16.63
N VAL A 326 21.84 37.60 16.26
CA VAL A 326 22.21 37.40 14.85
C VAL A 326 21.27 36.38 14.20
N ASP A 327 21.06 35.23 14.84
CA ASP A 327 20.19 34.17 14.32
C ASP A 327 18.74 34.63 14.20
N LYS A 328 18.27 35.45 15.16
CA LYS A 328 16.96 36.09 15.13
C LYS A 328 16.78 37.02 13.92
N LEU A 329 17.80 37.81 13.60
CA LEU A 329 17.78 38.70 12.43
C LEU A 329 17.87 37.91 11.13
N LEU A 330 18.72 36.88 11.09
CA LEU A 330 18.87 36.01 9.93
C LEU A 330 17.58 35.23 9.64
N ALA A 331 16.92 34.70 10.66
CA ALA A 331 15.61 34.06 10.53
C ALA A 331 14.55 35.02 9.96
N MET A 332 14.52 36.27 10.44
CA MET A 332 13.64 37.30 9.89
C MET A 332 13.96 37.62 8.43
N SER A 333 15.23 37.72 8.04
CA SER A 333 15.65 37.89 6.65
C SER A 333 15.26 36.72 5.75
N ILE A 334 15.35 35.49 6.27
CA ILE A 334 14.89 34.29 5.54
C ILE A 334 13.37 34.33 5.35
N ILE A 335 12.60 34.70 6.37
CA ILE A 335 11.14 34.84 6.26
C ILE A 335 10.78 35.88 5.21
N TYR A 336 11.43 37.04 5.23
CA TYR A 336 11.23 38.08 4.22
C TYR A 336 11.50 37.53 2.81
N LYS A 337 12.67 36.91 2.61
CA LYS A 337 13.04 36.33 1.32
C LYS A 337 12.02 35.29 0.87
N PHE A 338 11.63 34.38 1.75
CA PHE A 338 10.62 33.35 1.47
C PHE A 338 9.31 33.97 0.99
N LEU A 339 8.79 34.99 1.68
CA LEU A 339 7.55 35.66 1.28
C LEU A 339 7.65 36.37 -0.08
N ARG A 340 8.83 36.92 -0.42
CA ARG A 340 9.10 37.58 -1.71
C ARG A 340 9.29 36.58 -2.86
N THR A 341 9.88 35.41 -2.61
CA THR A 341 10.26 34.47 -3.66
C THR A 341 9.25 33.35 -3.89
N GLU A 342 8.53 32.90 -2.85
CA GLU A 342 7.63 31.76 -2.93
C GLU A 342 6.19 32.17 -3.25
N LYS A 343 5.56 31.39 -4.14
CA LYS A 343 4.15 31.56 -4.52
C LYS A 343 3.27 31.11 -3.37
N THR A 344 2.75 32.07 -2.62
CA THR A 344 2.00 31.83 -1.38
C THR A 344 0.64 32.54 -1.36
N GLN A 345 0.36 33.46 -2.29
CA GLN A 345 -0.92 34.15 -2.38
C GLN A 345 -1.91 33.45 -3.30
N TYR A 346 -3.16 33.40 -2.85
CA TYR A 346 -4.32 32.96 -3.62
C TYR A 346 -4.69 34.04 -4.66
N ASP A 347 -4.82 33.61 -5.92
CA ASP A 347 -5.40 34.43 -6.97
C ASP A 347 -6.90 34.65 -6.74
N LYS A 348 -7.53 35.47 -7.59
CA LYS A 348 -8.97 35.76 -7.55
C LYS A 348 -9.87 34.54 -7.72
N TRP A 349 -9.30 33.38 -8.06
CA TRP A 349 -9.99 32.10 -8.25
C TRP A 349 -9.58 31.05 -7.20
N GLY A 350 -8.83 31.43 -6.16
CA GLY A 350 -8.42 30.55 -5.07
C GLY A 350 -7.24 29.62 -5.39
N LYS A 351 -6.43 29.91 -6.42
CA LYS A 351 -5.19 29.17 -6.71
C LYS A 351 -3.96 29.92 -6.22
N ILE A 352 -3.06 29.21 -5.54
CA ILE A 352 -1.81 29.78 -5.04
C ILE A 352 -0.86 30.01 -6.22
N THR A 353 -0.73 31.26 -6.68
CA THR A 353 0.06 31.56 -7.88
C THR A 353 0.92 32.83 -7.78
N GLU A 354 0.68 33.70 -6.81
CA GLU A 354 1.34 35.00 -6.68
C GLU A 354 2.29 35.05 -5.47
N ASN A 355 3.34 35.87 -5.58
CA ASN A 355 4.29 36.17 -4.52
C ASN A 355 3.87 37.46 -3.79
N PHE A 356 4.29 37.65 -2.54
CA PHE A 356 4.05 38.92 -1.86
C PHE A 356 4.91 40.04 -2.46
N THR A 357 4.33 41.23 -2.64
CA THR A 357 5.10 42.45 -2.91
C THR A 357 5.79 42.94 -1.63
N HIS A 358 6.83 43.78 -1.77
CA HIS A 358 7.49 44.40 -0.62
C HIS A 358 6.51 45.08 0.34
N GLU A 359 5.56 45.84 -0.21
CA GLU A 359 4.51 46.53 0.55
C GLU A 359 3.64 45.55 1.35
N GLN A 360 3.25 44.42 0.74
CA GLN A 360 2.44 43.41 1.40
C GLN A 360 3.23 42.67 2.50
N VAL A 361 4.53 42.41 2.31
CA VAL A 361 5.37 41.85 3.38
C VAL A 361 5.53 42.83 4.54
N THR A 362 5.71 44.12 4.24
CA THR A 362 5.77 45.17 5.27
C THR A 362 4.47 45.28 6.06
N GLU A 363 3.32 45.25 5.39
CA GLU A 363 2.01 45.23 6.05
C GLU A 363 1.87 44.01 6.97
N LEU A 364 2.29 42.83 6.49
CA LEU A 364 2.31 41.60 7.26
C LEU A 364 3.20 41.73 8.51
N PHE A 365 4.44 42.21 8.37
CA PHE A 365 5.40 42.33 9.49
C PHE A 365 4.93 43.30 10.57
N VAL A 366 4.16 44.33 10.20
CA VAL A 366 3.63 45.34 11.13
C VAL A 366 2.27 44.92 11.73
N SER A 367 1.57 43.97 11.10
CA SER A 367 0.26 43.47 11.51
C SER A 367 0.27 42.94 12.95
N ARG A 368 -0.91 42.89 13.58
CA ARG A 368 -1.03 42.42 14.96
C ARG A 368 -0.80 40.92 15.05
N GLU A 369 -1.24 40.21 14.03
CA GLU A 369 -1.21 38.76 13.86
C GLU A 369 0.25 38.28 13.75
N PHE A 370 1.09 39.01 13.03
CA PHE A 370 2.50 38.63 12.86
C PHE A 370 3.38 38.89 14.09
N ARG A 371 2.84 39.57 15.12
CA ARG A 371 3.52 39.79 16.41
C ARG A 371 3.64 38.53 17.25
N GLU A 372 2.89 37.49 16.91
CA GLU A 372 3.07 36.16 17.51
C GLU A 372 4.42 35.54 17.08
N PHE A 373 4.99 35.99 15.95
CA PHE A 373 6.22 35.46 15.36
C PHE A 373 7.42 36.39 15.54
N LEU A 374 7.21 37.71 15.41
CA LEU A 374 8.24 38.76 15.50
C LEU A 374 7.99 39.73 16.65
N THR A 375 9.08 40.19 17.26
CA THR A 375 9.03 41.24 18.30
C THR A 375 9.18 42.64 17.74
N PHE A 376 8.80 43.64 18.55
CA PHE A 376 8.93 45.05 18.18
C PHE A 376 10.36 45.45 17.78
N GLU A 377 11.38 44.90 18.45
CA GLU A 377 12.78 45.20 18.10
C GLU A 377 13.15 44.69 16.71
N GLN A 378 12.65 43.51 16.33
CA GLN A 378 12.89 42.91 15.02
C GLN A 378 12.15 43.68 13.92
N VAL A 379 10.88 44.03 14.16
CA VAL A 379 10.09 44.83 13.22
C VAL A 379 10.71 46.22 13.03
N ASN A 380 11.16 46.87 14.10
CA ASN A 380 11.84 48.17 13.99
C ASN A 380 13.14 48.05 13.20
N PHE A 381 13.95 47.01 13.46
CA PHE A 381 15.16 46.77 12.68
C PHE A 381 14.83 46.58 11.19
N TYR A 382 13.78 45.82 10.86
CA TYR A 382 13.33 45.66 9.48
C TYR A 382 12.92 47.01 8.87
N LEU A 383 12.07 47.79 9.54
CA LEU A 383 11.60 49.09 9.04
C LEU A 383 12.75 50.07 8.81
N ASP A 384 13.73 50.10 9.71
CA ASP A 384 14.93 50.94 9.61
C ASP A 384 15.83 50.53 8.41
N ASN A 385 15.69 49.29 7.92
CA ASN A 385 16.55 48.71 6.88
C ASN A 385 15.74 48.17 5.68
N GLN A 386 14.50 48.59 5.48
CA GLN A 386 13.57 48.02 4.50
C GLN A 386 14.12 48.03 3.07
N GLU A 387 14.87 49.08 2.72
CA GLU A 387 15.49 49.24 1.40
C GLU A 387 16.54 48.15 1.14
N LEU A 388 17.33 47.79 2.15
CA LEU A 388 18.32 46.71 2.04
C LEU A 388 17.65 45.34 1.88
N PHE A 389 16.49 45.14 2.53
CA PHE A 389 15.75 43.89 2.38
C PHE A 389 15.18 43.77 0.97
N ASP A 390 14.59 44.82 0.39
CA ASP A 390 14.05 44.74 -0.97
C ASP A 390 15.15 44.63 -2.04
N GLU A 391 16.29 45.31 -1.85
CA GLU A 391 17.39 45.29 -2.82
C GLU A 391 18.13 43.93 -2.85
N TYR A 392 18.37 43.31 -1.70
CA TYR A 392 19.27 42.14 -1.60
C TYR A 392 18.56 40.80 -1.36
N LEU A 393 17.28 40.79 -0.99
CA LEU A 393 16.54 39.57 -0.61
C LEU A 393 15.31 39.29 -1.49
N THR A 394 15.26 39.83 -2.71
CA THR A 394 14.23 39.58 -3.73
C THR A 394 14.48 38.35 -4.59
#